data_AF-A0A419GHB0-F1
#
_entry.id   AF-A0A419GHB0-F1
#
_cell.length_a   1.000
_cell.length_b   1.000
_cell.length_c   1.000
_cell.angle_alpha   90.00
_cell.angle_beta   90.00
_cell.angle_gamma   90.00
#
_symmetry.space_group_name_H-M   'P 1'
#
loop_
_entity.id
_entity.type
_entity.pdbx_description
1 polymer ?
#
loop_
_entity_poly.entity_id
_entity_poly.type
_entity_poly.pdbx_seq_one_letter_code
_entity_poly.pdbx_strand_id
1 'polypeptide(L)' 'MFGLGMQELIIILIIVLVLFGARRLPELAGGIGKAIKNFKKSMSEPDEIDVTPKKDAPEEKKEEKKG' A
#
# COMPACT_ATOMS: atom_id res chain seq x y z
N MET A 1 -31.49 -11.51 -10.45
CA MET A 1 -30.65 -10.86 -9.41
C MET A 1 -29.39 -10.34 -10.09
N PHE A 2 -29.34 -9.04 -10.37
CA PHE A 2 -28.15 -8.37 -10.92
C PHE A 2 -27.20 -8.04 -9.76
N GLY A 3 -26.35 -8.99 -9.39
CA GLY A 3 -25.19 -8.70 -8.55
C GLY A 3 -24.12 -8.06 -9.43
N LEU A 4 -23.39 -7.07 -8.91
CA LEU A 4 -22.17 -6.59 -9.55
C LEU A 4 -21.17 -7.75 -9.56
N GLY A 5 -21.09 -8.44 -10.69
CA GLY A 5 -20.14 -9.52 -10.91
C GLY A 5 -18.75 -8.97 -11.17
N MET A 6 -17.78 -9.89 -11.23
CA MET A 6 -16.39 -9.55 -11.56
C MET A 6 -16.30 -8.84 -12.91
N GLN A 7 -17.15 -9.21 -13.87
CA GLN A 7 -17.16 -8.64 -15.21
C GLN A 7 -17.59 -7.16 -15.22
N GLU A 8 -18.65 -6.82 -14.49
CA GLU A 8 -19.11 -5.44 -14.34
C GLU A 8 -18.07 -4.57 -13.63
N LEU A 9 -17.42 -5.10 -12.58
CA LEU A 9 -16.34 -4.39 -11.88
C LEU A 9 -15.15 -4.08 -12.80
N ILE A 10 -14.77 -5.01 -13.68
CA ILE A 10 -13.70 -4.78 -14.65
C ILE A 10 -14.08 -3.67 -15.64
N ILE A 11 -15.33 -3.67 -16.13
CA ILE A 11 -15.82 -2.62 -17.05
C ILE A 11 -15.77 -1.25 -16.36
N ILE A 12 -16.25 -1.15 -15.12
CA ILE A 12 -16.20 0.09 -14.33
C ILE A 12 -14.76 0.53 -14.12
N LEU A 13 -13.86 -0.39 -13.77
CA LEU A 13 -12.45 -0.10 -13.59
C LEU A 13 -11.82 0.47 -14.88
N ILE A 14 -12.13 -0.11 -16.04
CA ILE A 14 -11.66 0.39 -17.33
C ILE A 14 -12.17 1.82 -17.57
N ILE A 15 -13.45 2.11 -17.32
CA ILE A 15 -14.01 3.46 -17.48
C ILE A 15 -13.27 4.45 -16.57
N VAL A 16 -13.07 4.12 -15.30
CA VAL A 16 -12.32 4.95 -14.35
C VAL A 16 -10.88 5.17 -14.83
N LEU A 17 -10.21 4.13 -15.32
CA LEU A 17 -8.85 4.24 -15.86
C LEU A 17 -8.78 5.13 -17.10
N VAL A 18 -9.82 5.17 -17.94
CA VAL A 18 -9.89 6.06 -19.11
C VAL A 18 -10.10 7.51 -18.68
N LEU A 19 -10.98 7.77 -17.70
CA LEU A 19 -11.29 9.12 -17.23
C LEU A 19 -10.14 9.76 -16.45
N PHE A 20 -9.54 8.99 -15.53
CA PHE A 20 -8.50 9.50 -14.63
C PHE A 20 -7.07 9.19 -15.12
N GLY A 21 -6.93 8.23 -16.03
CA GLY A 21 -5.64 7.71 -16.49
C GLY A 21 -5.08 6.63 -15.56
N ALA A 22 -4.45 5.60 -16.15
CA ALA A 22 -3.83 4.49 -15.40
C ALA A 22 -2.70 4.93 -14.45
N ARG A 23 -2.13 6.13 -14.65
CA ARG A 23 -1.05 6.65 -13.82
C ARG A 23 -1.54 7.37 -12.55
N ARG A 24 -2.75 7.93 -12.54
CA ARG A 24 -3.24 8.71 -11.40
C ARG A 24 -3.81 7.84 -10.28
N LEU A 25 -4.44 6.73 -10.63
CA LEU A 25 -4.95 5.75 -9.66
C LEU A 25 -3.88 5.25 -8.67
N PRO A 26 -2.71 4.75 -9.11
CA PRO A 26 -1.65 4.30 -8.20
C PRO A 26 -0.99 5.45 -7.44
N GLU A 27 -0.89 6.64 -8.04
CA GLU A 27 -0.36 7.85 -7.39
C GLU A 27 -1.23 8.26 -6.19
N LEU A 28 -2.56 8.30 -6.37
CA LEU A 28 -3.52 8.58 -5.31
C LEU A 28 -3.56 7.45 -4.27
N ALA A 29 -3.58 6.19 -4.71
CA ALA A 29 -3.57 5.04 -3.83
C ALA A 29 -2.31 4.97 -2.96
N GLY A 30 -1.15 5.40 -3.47
CA GLY A 30 0.09 5.48 -2.70
C GLY A 30 0.00 6.47 -1.53
N GLY A 31 -0.58 7.64 -1.75
CA GLY A 31 -0.80 8.64 -0.70
C GLY A 31 -1.82 8.18 0.35
N ILE A 32 -2.97 7.68 -0.11
CA ILE A 32 -4.04 7.16 0.76
C ILE A 32 -3.56 5.94 1.54
N GLY A 33 -2.84 5.01 0.90
CA GLY A 33 -2.33 3.80 1.53
C GLY A 33 -1.32 4.10 2.65
N LYS A 34 -0.44 5.10 2.44
CA LYS A 34 0.47 5.58 3.50
C LYS A 34 -0.32 6.20 4.67
N ALA A 35 -1.32 7.00 4.38
CA ALA A 35 -2.17 7.61 5.40
C ALA A 35 -2.93 6.55 6.23
N ILE A 36 -3.58 5.58 5.57
CA ILE A 36 -4.28 4.48 6.23
C ILE A 36 -3.31 3.63 7.06
N LYS A 37 -2.11 3.33 6.54
CA LYS A 37 -1.09 2.57 7.26
C LYS A 37 -0.64 3.29 8.54
N ASN A 38 -0.36 4.58 8.45
CA ASN A 38 0.04 5.38 9.60
C ASN A 38 -1.11 5.51 10.62
N PHE A 39 -2.34 5.75 10.13
CA PHE A 39 -3.53 5.80 10.98
C PHE A 39 -3.76 4.49 11.73
N LYS A 40 -3.65 3.35 11.04
CA LYS A 40 -3.75 2.02 11.67
C LYS A 40 -2.64 1.78 12.71
N LYS A 41 -1.40 2.22 12.43
CA LYS A 41 -0.27 2.11 13.36
C LYS A 41 -0.56 2.88 14.65
N SER A 42 -0.95 4.15 14.53
CA SER A 42 -1.30 5.01 15.66
C SER A 42 -2.53 4.53 16.44
N MET A 43 -3.49 3.87 15.80
CA MET A 43 -4.63 3.25 16.50
C MET A 43 -4.28 1.92 17.20
N SER A 44 -3.23 1.22 16.77
CA SER A 44 -2.87 -0.10 17.32
C SER A 44 -1.76 -0.03 18.37
N GLU A 45 -0.98 1.05 18.40
CA GLU A 45 0.06 1.28 19.39
C GLU A 45 -0.51 2.15 20.54
N PRO A 46 -0.64 1.65 21.78
CA PRO A 46 -0.82 2.52 22.94
C PRO A 46 0.43 3.39 23.12
N ASP A 47 0.26 4.61 23.62
CA ASP A 47 1.25 5.71 23.68
C ASP A 47 2.66 5.32 24.14
N GLU A 48 3.46 4.69 23.28
CA GLU A 48 4.91 4.55 23.45
C GLU A 48 5.57 5.38 22.35
N ILE A 49 6.27 6.43 22.80
CA ILE A 49 7.03 7.36 21.97
C ILE A 49 8.13 6.56 21.25
N ASP A 50 7.89 6.17 20.01
CA ASP A 50 8.82 5.44 19.16
C ASP A 50 9.94 6.39 18.68
N VAL A 51 10.98 6.56 19.50
CA VAL A 51 12.23 7.28 19.19
C VAL A 51 13.20 6.46 18.32
N THR A 52 12.75 5.38 17.69
CA THR A 52 13.62 4.57 16.83
C THR A 52 13.69 5.18 15.42
N PRO A 53 14.87 5.66 14.95
CA PRO A 53 14.97 6.16 13.59
C PRO A 53 14.74 4.99 12.62
N LYS A 54 13.68 5.09 11.80
CA LYS A 54 13.44 4.13 10.73
C LYS A 54 14.60 4.16 9.74
N LYS A 55 15.39 3.08 9.77
CA LYS A 55 16.46 2.75 8.84
C LYS A 55 15.86 2.51 7.44
N ASP A 56 15.79 3.57 6.64
CA ASP A 56 15.66 3.46 5.19
C ASP A 56 17.05 3.14 4.60
N ALA A 57 17.33 1.84 4.37
CA ALA A 57 18.14 1.30 3.26
C ALA A 57 18.63 -0.14 3.56
N PRO A 58 18.72 -1.01 2.53
CA PRO A 58 18.99 -2.44 2.66
C PRO A 58 20.47 -2.70 2.97
N GLU A 59 20.76 -3.38 4.07
CA GLU A 59 22.06 -4.02 4.31
C GLU A 59 21.96 -5.51 3.98
N GLU A 60 22.58 -5.83 2.86
CA GLU A 60 23.10 -7.11 2.45
C GLU A 60 23.94 -7.77 3.57
N LYS A 61 23.53 -8.95 4.04
CA LYS A 61 24.44 -10.02 4.52
C LYS A 61 23.67 -11.31 4.82
N LYS A 62 23.78 -12.29 3.93
CA LYS A 62 23.79 -13.71 4.29
C LYS A 62 25.25 -14.17 4.21
N GLU A 63 25.94 -14.11 5.34
CA GLU A 63 27.13 -14.92 5.65
C GLU A 63 26.71 -16.41 5.62
N GLU A 64 27.39 -17.31 4.89
CA GLU A 64 28.69 -17.95 5.13
C GLU A 64 28.54 -19.36 5.78
N LYS A 65 29.38 -20.28 5.29
CA LYS A 65 29.84 -21.57 5.85
C LYS A 65 29.06 -22.85 5.54
N LYS A 66 29.73 -23.73 4.76
CA LYS A 66 30.51 -24.81 5.40
C LYS A 66 31.65 -25.29 4.48
N GLY A 67 32.87 -25.20 4.99
CA GLY A 67 33.96 -26.08 4.60
C GLY A 67 33.89 -27.42 5.33
#